data_AF-A0A350SYV6-F1
#
_entry.id   AF-A0A350SYV6-F1
#
_cell.length_a   1.000
_cell.length_b   1.000
_cell.length_c   1.000
_cell.angle_alpha   90.00
_cell.angle_beta   90.00
_cell.angle_gamma   90.00
#
_symmetry.space_group_name_H-M   'P 1'
#
loop_
_entity.id
_entity.type
_entity.pdbx_description
1 polymer ?
#
loop_
_entity_poly.entity_id
_entity_poly.type
_entity_poly.pdbx_seq_one_letter_code
_entity_poly.pdbx_strand_id
1 'polypeptide(L)'
;MVTRKRVESWEVSDEFWRRVEPLMPVRERSTDKAYVRKAGAGRPPKPARQVFEAVMYVLRTGCQWKALPKERFGSASAVHKRFLEWEAAGVFEALWKAGLAEYDQMEGIAWRWQSIDGAMLKAPLAQGAVGRNPTDRGKKGGSKRHLLVDGRGVPLSLVVTGANAHDVTQLDAVLQAIMVKRKAPSTRRSKHLCADAGYRGRPALGIIEGHGYIPHVVDRNKEADAKRRDPTRRVRRWVVEVFHSWLNRFRKLLVRYEKLERSFVALNHIAAAIIAFRKVKLATNIIYG
;
A
#
# COMPACT_ATOMS: atom_id res chain seq x y z
N MET A 1 11.40 5.85 -35.70
CA MET A 1 10.60 5.35 -34.55
C MET A 1 10.80 6.30 -33.38
N VAL A 2 9.75 6.99 -32.93
CA VAL A 2 9.85 7.95 -31.82
C VAL A 2 9.99 7.16 -30.51
N THR A 3 11.22 7.07 -29.99
CA THR A 3 11.49 6.66 -28.61
C THR A 3 10.69 7.57 -27.68
N ARG A 4 9.63 7.06 -27.05
CA ARG A 4 8.88 7.83 -26.06
C ARG A 4 9.85 8.21 -24.92
N LYS A 5 10.12 9.52 -24.83
CA LYS A 5 10.66 10.25 -23.68
C LYS A 5 10.04 9.72 -22.37
N ARG A 6 10.84 9.69 -21.31
CA ARG A 6 10.45 9.42 -19.91
C ARG A 6 8.95 9.70 -19.66
N VAL A 7 8.20 8.67 -19.33
CA VAL A 7 6.80 8.81 -18.89
C VAL A 7 6.81 9.52 -17.54
N GLU A 8 5.98 10.55 -17.38
CA GLU A 8 5.88 11.29 -16.12
C GLU A 8 5.39 10.38 -14.99
N SER A 9 5.80 10.67 -13.76
CA SER A 9 5.58 9.72 -12.66
C SER A 9 4.13 9.55 -12.21
N TRP A 10 3.23 10.36 -12.76
CA TRP A 10 1.77 10.32 -12.54
C TRP A 10 1.00 9.80 -13.76
N GLU A 11 1.68 9.39 -14.83
CA GLU A 11 1.04 8.83 -16.01
C GLU A 11 1.02 7.30 -15.98
N VAL A 12 -0.04 6.74 -16.54
CA VAL A 12 -0.25 5.29 -16.60
C VAL A 12 0.20 4.82 -17.98
N SER A 13 1.32 4.09 -18.00
CA SER A 13 1.81 3.45 -19.22
C SER A 13 0.80 2.39 -19.70
N ASP A 14 0.81 2.10 -21.01
CA ASP A 14 -0.04 1.05 -21.59
C ASP A 14 0.24 -0.31 -20.94
N GLU A 15 1.50 -0.55 -20.57
CA GLU A 15 1.90 -1.78 -19.92
C GLU A 15 1.40 -1.89 -18.48
N PHE A 16 1.35 -0.79 -17.73
CA PHE A 16 0.69 -0.79 -16.41
C PHE A 16 -0.81 -0.97 -16.57
N TRP A 17 -1.42 -0.29 -17.55
CA TRP A 17 -2.85 -0.37 -17.81
C TRP A 17 -3.30 -1.80 -18.11
N ARG A 18 -2.54 -2.57 -18.89
CA ARG A 18 -2.85 -3.99 -19.17
C ARG A 18 -2.96 -4.87 -17.91
N ARG A 19 -2.29 -4.51 -16.81
CA ARG A 19 -2.41 -5.22 -15.52
C ARG A 19 -3.62 -4.77 -14.71
N VAL A 20 -4.02 -3.50 -14.89
CA VAL A 20 -5.10 -2.86 -14.14
C VAL A 20 -6.46 -3.13 -14.78
N GLU A 21 -6.54 -3.08 -16.10
CA GLU A 21 -7.77 -3.20 -16.89
C GLU A 21 -8.59 -4.46 -16.59
N PRO A 22 -8.02 -5.67 -16.47
CA PRO A 22 -8.78 -6.88 -16.15
C PRO A 22 -9.43 -6.86 -14.76
N LEU A 23 -8.95 -6.00 -13.86
CA LEU A 23 -9.47 -5.85 -12.50
C LEU A 23 -10.62 -4.86 -12.43
N MET A 24 -10.89 -4.13 -13.51
CA MET A 24 -11.94 -3.12 -13.53
C MET A 24 -13.31 -3.79 -13.62
N PRO A 25 -14.27 -3.45 -12.74
CA PRO A 25 -15.59 -4.03 -12.78
C PRO A 25 -16.30 -3.61 -14.08
N VAL A 26 -16.70 -4.60 -14.86
CA VAL A 26 -17.50 -4.41 -16.07
C VAL A 26 -18.93 -4.11 -15.64
N ARG A 27 -19.47 -3.01 -16.13
CA ARG A 27 -20.85 -2.63 -15.80
C ARG A 27 -21.79 -3.33 -16.76
N GLU A 28 -22.29 -4.49 -16.36
CA GLU A 28 -23.30 -5.21 -17.13
C GLU A 28 -24.62 -4.44 -17.10
N ARG A 29 -25.21 -4.27 -18.28
CA ARG A 29 -26.58 -3.79 -18.42
C ARG A 29 -27.48 -5.01 -18.26
N SER A 30 -28.51 -4.89 -17.43
CA SER A 30 -29.52 -5.95 -17.33
C SER A 30 -30.20 -6.11 -18.68
N THR A 31 -30.22 -7.33 -19.20
CA THR A 31 -30.88 -7.68 -20.47
C THR A 31 -32.38 -7.43 -20.43
N ASP A 32 -32.97 -7.46 -19.23
CA ASP A 32 -34.41 -7.33 -19.00
C ASP A 32 -34.88 -5.87 -18.96
N LYS A 33 -33.96 -4.91 -19.12
CA LYS A 33 -34.26 -3.47 -19.08
C LYS A 33 -33.99 -2.81 -20.43
N ALA A 34 -35.04 -2.26 -21.02
CA ALA A 34 -34.93 -1.35 -22.16
C ALA A 34 -34.34 0.00 -21.70
N TYR A 35 -33.07 0.24 -21.99
CA TYR A 35 -32.39 1.50 -21.65
C TYR A 35 -32.70 2.58 -22.68
N VAL A 36 -33.79 3.32 -22.49
CA VAL A 36 -34.12 4.50 -23.31
C VAL A 36 -33.45 5.74 -22.71
N ARG A 37 -32.62 6.42 -23.49
CA ARG A 37 -31.91 7.64 -23.06
C ARG A 37 -32.88 8.82 -23.09
N LYS A 38 -33.45 9.19 -21.94
CA LYS A 38 -34.33 10.37 -21.82
C LYS A 38 -33.55 11.67 -22.03
N ALA A 39 -34.20 12.71 -22.57
CA ALA A 39 -33.68 14.06 -22.53
C ALA A 39 -33.43 14.47 -21.06
N GLY A 40 -32.23 14.98 -20.75
CA GLY A 40 -31.79 15.22 -19.36
C GLY A 40 -31.14 14.02 -18.65
N ALA A 41 -30.99 12.87 -19.32
CA ALA A 41 -30.25 11.75 -18.76
C ALA A 41 -28.77 12.12 -18.49
N GLY A 42 -28.21 11.59 -17.41
CA GLY A 42 -26.83 11.84 -17.00
C GLY A 42 -25.80 11.52 -18.09
N ARG A 43 -24.66 12.23 -18.04
CA ARG A 43 -23.51 12.02 -18.93
C ARG A 43 -23.00 10.58 -18.81
N PRO A 44 -22.58 9.91 -19.91
CA PRO A 44 -22.10 8.55 -19.84
C PRO A 44 -20.87 8.46 -18.92
N PRO A 45 -20.63 7.28 -18.31
CA PRO A 45 -19.46 7.06 -17.47
C PRO A 45 -18.17 7.43 -18.20
N LYS A 46 -17.22 7.97 -17.46
CA LYS A 46 -15.86 8.19 -17.97
C LYS A 46 -15.17 6.85 -18.25
N PRO A 47 -14.31 6.76 -19.27
CA PRO A 47 -13.48 5.57 -19.49
C PRO A 47 -12.69 5.21 -18.23
N ALA A 48 -12.57 3.91 -17.93
CA ALA A 48 -11.89 3.44 -16.73
C ALA A 48 -10.43 3.94 -16.68
N ARG A 49 -9.72 3.88 -17.81
CA ARG A 49 -8.34 4.38 -17.90
C ARG A 49 -8.22 5.85 -17.48
N GLN A 50 -9.09 6.71 -17.98
CA GLN A 50 -9.08 8.14 -17.64
C GLN A 50 -9.30 8.37 -16.14
N VAL A 51 -10.19 7.60 -15.51
CA VAL A 51 -10.43 7.71 -14.06
C VAL A 51 -9.22 7.20 -13.28
N PHE A 52 -8.65 6.07 -13.68
CA PHE A 52 -7.48 5.50 -13.00
C PHE A 52 -6.25 6.42 -13.12
N GLU A 53 -6.02 7.02 -14.28
CA GLU A 53 -5.00 8.06 -14.48
C GLU A 53 -5.23 9.28 -13.57
N ALA A 54 -6.49 9.70 -13.39
CA ALA A 54 -6.80 10.79 -12.45
C ALA A 54 -6.49 10.42 -10.99
N VAL A 55 -6.80 9.18 -10.57
CA VAL A 55 -6.45 8.68 -9.23
C VAL A 55 -4.93 8.63 -9.05
N MET A 56 -4.19 8.15 -10.06
CA MET A 56 -2.73 8.14 -10.07
C MET A 56 -2.15 9.55 -9.97
N TYR A 57 -2.74 10.51 -10.68
CA TYR A 57 -2.37 11.92 -10.59
C TYR A 57 -2.53 12.46 -9.17
N VAL A 58 -3.69 12.24 -8.53
CA VAL A 58 -3.91 12.64 -7.12
C VAL A 58 -2.90 11.97 -6.20
N LEU A 59 -2.70 10.66 -6.34
CA LEU A 59 -1.83 9.86 -5.48
C LEU A 59 -0.37 10.35 -5.53
N ARG A 60 0.13 10.66 -6.73
CA ARG A 60 1.53 11.06 -6.96
C ARG A 60 1.79 12.52 -6.66
N THR A 61 0.93 13.43 -7.13
CA THR A 61 1.10 14.88 -6.92
C THR A 61 0.71 15.32 -5.52
N GLY A 62 -0.20 14.59 -4.86
CA GLY A 62 -0.76 14.96 -3.56
C GLY A 62 -1.81 16.06 -3.64
N CYS A 63 -2.27 16.45 -4.84
CA CYS A 63 -3.27 17.50 -4.98
C CYS A 63 -4.60 17.09 -4.31
N GLN A 64 -5.41 18.10 -3.99
CA GLN A 64 -6.78 17.86 -3.53
C GLN A 64 -7.61 17.31 -4.67
N TRP A 65 -8.59 16.45 -4.37
CA TRP A 65 -9.50 15.90 -5.39
C TRP A 65 -10.15 16.99 -6.25
N LYS A 66 -10.57 18.10 -5.64
CA LYS A 66 -11.18 19.24 -6.34
C LYS A 66 -10.20 20.05 -7.20
N ALA A 67 -8.89 19.89 -7.00
CA ALA A 67 -7.84 20.53 -7.78
C ALA A 67 -7.36 19.68 -8.96
N LEU A 68 -8.05 18.57 -9.26
CA LEU A 68 -7.77 17.79 -10.47
C LEU A 68 -8.01 18.64 -11.73
N PRO A 69 -7.07 18.65 -12.69
CA PRO A 69 -7.24 19.37 -13.96
C PRO A 69 -8.50 18.92 -14.70
N LYS A 70 -9.48 19.81 -14.81
CA LYS A 70 -10.81 19.51 -15.36
C LYS A 70 -10.74 19.27 -16.87
N GLU A 71 -9.80 19.92 -17.54
CA GLU A 71 -9.55 19.83 -18.97
C GLU A 71 -9.12 18.41 -19.35
N ARG A 72 -8.28 17.78 -18.51
CA ARG A 72 -7.77 16.41 -18.72
C ARG A 72 -8.70 15.33 -18.15
N PHE A 73 -9.15 15.49 -16.90
CA PHE A 73 -9.85 14.43 -16.17
C PHE A 73 -11.36 14.65 -16.04
N GLY A 74 -11.86 15.83 -16.39
CA GLY A 74 -13.26 16.24 -16.22
C GLY A 74 -13.65 16.43 -14.75
N SER A 75 -14.91 16.15 -14.44
CA SER A 75 -15.46 16.37 -13.09
C SER A 75 -14.73 15.53 -12.02
N ALA A 76 -14.06 16.23 -11.10
CA ALA A 76 -13.44 15.64 -9.92
C ALA A 76 -14.42 14.80 -9.08
N SER A 77 -15.67 15.25 -8.95
CA SER A 77 -16.71 14.50 -8.22
C SER A 77 -17.02 13.16 -8.88
N ALA A 78 -17.03 13.11 -10.22
CA ALA A 78 -17.25 11.86 -10.96
C ALA A 78 -16.07 10.90 -10.81
N VAL A 79 -14.84 11.41 -10.84
CA VAL A 79 -13.62 10.63 -10.59
C VAL A 79 -13.63 10.07 -9.17
N HIS A 80 -13.86 10.90 -8.16
CA HIS A 80 -13.86 10.48 -6.76
C HIS A 80 -14.99 9.48 -6.46
N LYS A 81 -16.19 9.69 -7.03
CA LYS A 81 -17.28 8.71 -6.92
C LYS A 81 -16.85 7.35 -7.45
N ARG A 82 -16.24 7.31 -8.65
CA ARG A 82 -15.77 6.06 -9.25
C ARG A 82 -14.65 5.40 -8.45
N PHE A 83 -13.73 6.20 -7.90
CA PHE A 83 -12.70 5.71 -6.99
C PHE A 83 -13.31 4.99 -5.78
N LEU A 84 -14.35 5.55 -5.16
CA LEU A 84 -15.06 4.90 -4.05
C LEU A 84 -15.83 3.64 -4.49
N GLU A 85 -16.42 3.63 -5.68
CA GLU A 85 -17.07 2.43 -6.24
C GLU A 85 -16.06 1.29 -6.43
N TRP A 86 -14.86 1.59 -6.94
CA TRP A 86 -13.79 0.60 -7.13
C TRP A 86 -13.14 0.15 -5.82
N GLU A 87 -13.02 1.05 -4.86
CA GLU A 87 -12.59 0.71 -3.51
C GLU A 87 -13.57 -0.29 -2.87
N ALA A 88 -14.87 0.00 -2.91
CA ALA A 88 -15.89 -0.91 -2.39
C ALA A 88 -15.95 -2.26 -3.15
N ALA A 89 -15.60 -2.27 -4.43
CA ALA A 89 -15.48 -3.49 -5.24
C ALA A 89 -14.15 -4.25 -5.04
N GLY A 90 -13.25 -3.78 -4.17
CA GLY A 90 -11.98 -4.46 -3.88
C GLY A 90 -10.90 -4.35 -4.96
N VAL A 91 -11.07 -3.48 -5.96
CA VAL A 91 -10.18 -3.36 -7.12
C VAL A 91 -8.72 -3.10 -6.73
N PHE A 92 -8.51 -2.23 -5.74
CA PHE A 92 -7.15 -1.84 -5.33
C PHE A 92 -6.45 -2.93 -4.51
N GLU A 93 -7.21 -3.68 -3.71
CA GLU A 93 -6.68 -4.86 -3.02
C GLU A 93 -6.31 -5.95 -4.02
N ALA A 94 -7.17 -6.21 -5.01
CA ALA A 94 -6.89 -7.14 -6.10
C ALA A 94 -5.64 -6.73 -6.90
N LEU A 95 -5.46 -5.44 -7.15
CA LEU A 95 -4.28 -4.92 -7.84
C LEU A 95 -2.99 -5.17 -7.05
N TRP A 96 -3.03 -5.02 -5.72
CA TRP A 96 -1.88 -5.33 -4.88
C TRP A 96 -1.59 -6.84 -4.84
N LYS A 97 -2.62 -7.68 -4.70
CA LYS A 97 -2.49 -9.14 -4.81
C LYS A 97 -1.89 -9.57 -6.14
N ALA A 98 -2.31 -8.96 -7.25
CA ALA A 98 -1.75 -9.22 -8.57
C ALA A 98 -0.25 -8.84 -8.64
N GLY A 99 0.13 -7.69 -8.08
CA GLY A 99 1.54 -7.29 -7.99
C GLY A 99 2.40 -8.24 -7.15
N LEU A 100 1.85 -8.75 -6.05
CA LEU A 100 2.52 -9.76 -5.25
C LEU A 100 2.63 -11.11 -5.95
N ALA A 101 1.60 -11.52 -6.69
CA ALA A 101 1.61 -12.76 -7.45
C ALA A 101 2.66 -12.72 -8.57
N GLU A 102 2.74 -11.61 -9.32
CA GLU A 102 3.77 -11.42 -10.35
C GLU A 102 5.18 -11.38 -9.73
N TYR A 103 5.34 -10.71 -8.59
CA TYR A 103 6.61 -10.70 -7.87
C TYR A 103 7.03 -12.10 -7.38
N ASP A 104 6.10 -12.87 -6.81
CA ASP A 104 6.38 -14.24 -6.36
C ASP A 104 6.73 -15.16 -7.53
N GLN A 105 6.07 -14.98 -8.69
CA GLN A 105 6.36 -15.76 -9.89
C GLN A 105 7.74 -15.44 -10.49
N MET A 106 8.11 -14.17 -10.54
CA MET A 106 9.31 -13.71 -11.26
C MET A 106 10.57 -13.69 -10.39
N GLU A 107 10.45 -13.30 -9.12
CA GLU A 107 11.57 -13.06 -8.21
C GLU A 107 11.52 -13.97 -6.96
N GLY A 108 10.35 -14.55 -6.67
CA GLY A 108 10.05 -15.28 -5.44
C GLY A 108 9.94 -14.36 -4.22
N ILE A 109 8.89 -14.50 -3.41
CA ILE A 109 8.83 -13.77 -2.14
C ILE A 109 9.89 -14.31 -1.18
N ALA A 110 10.69 -13.41 -0.58
CA ALA A 110 11.75 -13.77 0.36
C ALA A 110 11.18 -14.11 1.75
N TRP A 111 10.42 -15.20 1.83
CA TRP A 111 9.70 -15.68 3.01
C TRP A 111 10.56 -16.08 4.21
N ARG A 112 11.89 -16.09 4.08
CA ARG A 112 12.78 -16.44 5.21
C ARG A 112 12.87 -15.32 6.24
N TRP A 113 12.96 -14.08 5.79
CA TRP A 113 13.08 -12.90 6.65
C TRP A 113 11.97 -11.93 6.32
N GLN A 114 11.23 -11.49 7.32
CA GLN A 114 10.23 -10.44 7.20
C GLN A 114 10.59 -9.33 8.18
N SER A 115 10.20 -8.10 7.86
CA SER A 115 10.36 -6.98 8.76
C SER A 115 9.03 -6.27 8.95
N ILE A 116 8.69 -5.99 10.20
CA ILE A 116 7.50 -5.22 10.56
C ILE A 116 7.89 -3.89 11.20
N ASP A 117 7.21 -2.82 10.80
CA ASP A 117 7.31 -1.52 11.46
C ASP A 117 6.03 -0.70 11.25
N GLY A 118 5.87 0.33 12.07
CA GLY A 118 4.76 1.26 12.04
C GLY A 118 5.22 2.70 11.88
N ALA A 119 4.61 3.45 10.98
CA ALA A 119 4.86 4.87 10.79
C ALA A 119 3.66 5.71 11.22
N MET A 120 3.91 6.74 12.02
CA MET A 120 2.89 7.73 12.39
C MET A 120 2.73 8.77 11.29
N LEU A 121 1.49 9.21 11.10
CA LEU A 121 1.06 10.12 10.05
C LEU A 121 0.18 11.21 10.65
N LYS A 122 0.35 12.44 10.17
CA LYS A 122 -0.63 13.51 10.45
C LYS A 122 -1.90 13.22 9.64
N ALA A 123 -3.04 13.34 10.29
CA ALA A 123 -4.36 13.03 9.76
C ALA A 123 -5.39 14.11 10.17
N PRO A 124 -5.20 15.37 9.73
CA PRO A 124 -5.96 16.52 10.24
C PRO A 124 -7.46 16.50 9.89
N LEU A 125 -7.85 15.81 8.82
CA LEU A 125 -9.25 15.75 8.35
C LEU A 125 -9.90 14.38 8.55
N ALA A 126 -9.16 13.40 9.07
CA ALA A 126 -9.62 12.03 9.15
C ALA A 126 -10.72 11.88 10.22
N GLN A 127 -11.71 11.04 9.91
CA GLN A 127 -12.89 10.83 10.77
C GLN A 127 -12.90 9.44 11.44
N GLY A 128 -12.04 8.50 10.99
CA GLY A 128 -11.91 7.15 11.53
C GLY A 128 -10.47 6.64 11.42
N ALA A 129 -10.06 5.66 12.23
CA ALA A 129 -8.65 5.29 12.44
C ALA A 129 -7.78 6.51 12.77
N VAL A 130 -8.23 7.33 13.73
CA VAL A 130 -7.54 8.53 14.21
C VAL A 130 -7.48 8.51 15.72
N GLY A 131 -6.35 8.93 16.28
CA GLY A 131 -6.14 9.00 17.72
C GLY A 131 -5.25 10.16 18.11
N ARG A 132 -5.14 10.42 19.41
CA ARG A 132 -4.10 11.31 19.95
C ARG A 132 -2.73 10.72 19.60
N ASN A 133 -1.84 11.54 19.07
CA ASN A 133 -0.49 11.10 18.77
C ASN A 133 0.39 11.17 20.04
N PRO A 134 0.85 10.04 20.61
CA PRO A 134 1.69 10.05 21.80
C PRO A 134 3.07 10.71 21.57
N THR A 135 3.58 10.74 20.33
CA THR A 135 4.90 11.35 20.03
C THR A 135 4.82 12.85 19.72
N ASP A 136 3.62 13.43 19.63
CA ASP A 136 3.39 14.86 19.41
C ASP A 136 2.50 15.44 20.53
N ARG A 137 2.84 15.09 21.78
CA ARG A 137 2.16 15.58 23.01
C ARG A 137 0.63 15.37 23.02
N GLY A 138 0.15 14.31 22.38
CA GLY A 138 -1.27 13.97 22.37
C GLY A 138 -2.13 14.83 21.44
N LYS A 139 -1.55 15.53 20.45
CA LYS A 139 -2.34 16.27 19.45
C LYS A 139 -3.35 15.35 18.76
N LYS A 140 -4.59 15.84 18.60
CA LYS A 140 -5.67 15.16 17.87
C LYS A 140 -5.31 15.09 16.38
N GLY A 141 -5.76 14.05 15.70
CA GLY A 141 -5.55 13.92 14.25
C GLY A 141 -4.30 13.12 13.87
N GLY A 142 -3.95 12.05 14.60
CA GLY A 142 -2.88 11.13 14.20
C GLY A 142 -3.41 9.78 13.71
N SER A 143 -2.86 9.27 12.62
CA SER A 143 -3.02 7.88 12.18
C SER A 143 -1.69 7.14 12.24
N LYS A 144 -1.72 5.83 12.29
CA LYS A 144 -0.55 4.97 12.20
C LYS A 144 -0.76 3.96 11.09
N ARG A 145 0.28 3.73 10.30
CA ARG A 145 0.30 2.71 9.25
C ARG A 145 1.32 1.67 9.63
N HIS A 146 0.88 0.42 9.76
CA HIS A 146 1.71 -0.72 10.11
C HIS A 146 1.90 -1.59 8.87
N LEU A 147 3.12 -2.08 8.67
CA LEU A 147 3.53 -2.74 7.44
C LEU A 147 4.36 -3.98 7.74
N LEU A 148 4.07 -5.06 7.03
CA LEU A 148 4.96 -6.20 6.93
C LEU A 148 5.57 -6.23 5.52
N VAL A 149 6.89 -6.34 5.43
CA VAL A 149 7.59 -6.54 4.16
C VAL A 149 8.40 -7.83 4.19
N ASP A 150 8.66 -8.39 3.01
CA ASP A 150 9.58 -9.51 2.86
C ASP A 150 11.06 -9.06 3.02
N GLY A 151 11.98 -10.00 2.92
CA GLY A 151 13.41 -9.75 3.08
C GLY A 151 14.04 -8.87 1.99
N ARG A 152 13.28 -8.48 0.96
CA ARG A 152 13.69 -7.63 -0.16
C ARG A 152 12.87 -6.33 -0.24
N GLY A 153 11.87 -6.16 0.63
CA GLY A 153 11.07 -4.95 0.78
C GLY A 153 9.79 -4.93 -0.03
N VAL A 154 9.30 -6.06 -0.56
CA VAL A 154 7.94 -6.08 -1.13
C VAL A 154 6.91 -6.11 0.02
N PRO A 155 5.84 -5.30 -0.04
CA PRO A 155 4.85 -5.24 1.04
C PRO A 155 3.91 -6.44 1.02
N LEU A 156 3.89 -7.19 2.12
CA LEU A 156 3.05 -8.39 2.29
C LEU A 156 1.72 -8.08 2.97
N SER A 157 1.70 -7.11 3.89
CA SER A 157 0.49 -6.65 4.56
C SER A 157 0.59 -5.19 5.02
N LEU A 158 -0.57 -4.56 5.22
CA LEU A 158 -0.72 -3.15 5.55
C LEU A 158 -2.01 -2.95 6.34
N VAL A 159 -1.90 -2.33 7.50
CA VAL A 159 -3.03 -1.96 8.36
C VAL A 159 -2.91 -0.49 8.75
N VAL A 160 -4.03 0.22 8.78
CA VAL A 160 -4.09 1.62 9.23
C VAL A 160 -4.94 1.72 10.49
N THR A 161 -4.41 2.35 11.54
CA THR A 161 -5.12 2.56 12.80
C THR A 161 -5.02 4.00 13.28
N GLY A 162 -5.74 4.33 14.36
CA GLY A 162 -5.48 5.56 15.11
C GLY A 162 -4.08 5.56 15.71
N ALA A 163 -3.49 6.75 15.91
CA ALA A 163 -2.15 6.88 16.50
C ALA A 163 -2.05 6.43 17.96
N ASN A 164 -3.18 6.30 18.65
CA ASN A 164 -3.28 5.78 20.01
C ASN A 164 -3.34 4.25 20.08
N ALA A 165 -3.49 3.56 18.95
CA ALA A 165 -3.53 2.11 18.92
C ALA A 165 -2.17 1.54 19.36
N HIS A 166 -2.20 0.61 20.30
CA HIS A 166 -0.99 -0.04 20.81
C HIS A 166 -0.37 -0.94 19.76
N ASP A 167 0.92 -0.78 19.51
CA ASP A 167 1.64 -1.52 18.46
C ASP A 167 1.55 -3.04 18.62
N VAL A 168 1.52 -3.54 19.87
CA VAL A 168 1.37 -4.96 20.16
C VAL A 168 0.03 -5.52 19.69
N THR A 169 -1.06 -4.77 19.80
CA THR A 169 -2.37 -5.24 19.30
C THR A 169 -2.45 -5.18 17.78
N GLN A 170 -1.65 -4.33 17.15
CA GLN A 170 -1.60 -4.20 15.69
C GLN A 170 -0.70 -5.24 15.04
N LEU A 171 0.26 -5.81 15.78
CA LEU A 171 1.11 -6.90 15.31
C LEU A 171 0.29 -8.09 14.78
N ASP A 172 -0.70 -8.55 15.57
CA ASP A 172 -1.55 -9.68 15.17
C ASP A 172 -2.36 -9.34 13.91
N ALA A 173 -2.99 -8.17 13.88
CA ALA A 173 -3.74 -7.68 12.72
C ALA A 173 -2.89 -7.61 11.44
N VAL A 174 -1.65 -7.14 11.55
CA VAL A 174 -0.71 -7.06 10.42
C VAL A 174 -0.30 -8.45 9.93
N LEU A 175 -0.04 -9.40 10.83
CA LEU A 175 0.32 -10.77 10.46
C LEU A 175 -0.86 -11.55 9.87
N GLN A 176 -2.09 -11.28 10.31
CA GLN A 176 -3.31 -11.86 9.72
C GLN A 176 -3.63 -11.26 8.34
N ALA A 177 -3.32 -9.98 8.12
CA ALA A 177 -3.60 -9.26 6.87
C ALA A 177 -2.61 -9.56 5.73
N ILE A 178 -1.84 -10.66 5.79
CA ILE A 178 -0.94 -11.06 4.69
C ILE A 178 -1.76 -11.37 3.43
N MET A 179 -1.48 -10.61 2.37
CA MET A 179 -2.29 -10.58 1.15
C MET A 179 -2.21 -11.85 0.30
N VAL A 180 -1.10 -12.59 0.42
CA VAL A 180 -0.82 -13.79 -0.38
C VAL A 180 -0.41 -14.96 0.50
N LYS A 181 -0.94 -16.15 0.21
CA LYS A 181 -0.60 -17.36 0.96
C LYS A 181 0.78 -17.85 0.55
N ARG A 182 1.64 -18.07 1.54
CA ARG A 182 2.90 -18.81 1.33
C ARG A 182 2.57 -20.26 0.98
N LYS A 183 2.97 -20.73 -0.21
CA LYS A 183 2.90 -22.15 -0.56
C LYS A 183 3.72 -22.97 0.43
N ALA A 184 3.17 -24.12 0.84
CA ALA A 184 3.61 -24.97 1.95
C ALA A 184 5.10 -24.81 2.34
N PRO A 185 5.43 -24.24 3.52
CA PRO A 185 6.82 -24.08 3.93
C PRO A 185 7.47 -25.45 4.09
N SER A 186 8.53 -25.72 3.32
CA SER A 186 9.25 -27.00 3.32
C SER A 186 9.96 -27.35 4.64
N THR A 187 9.97 -26.45 5.63
CA THR A 187 10.66 -26.63 6.91
C THR A 187 9.98 -25.87 8.04
N ARG A 188 9.81 -26.56 9.18
CA ARG A 188 9.46 -25.98 10.48
C ARG A 188 10.60 -25.02 10.89
N ARG A 189 10.28 -23.80 11.33
CA ARG A 189 11.25 -22.76 11.80
C ARG A 189 12.10 -22.04 10.72
N SER A 190 11.51 -21.66 9.58
CA SER A 190 12.18 -20.82 8.57
C SER A 190 11.68 -19.37 8.50
N LYS A 191 10.71 -18.96 9.33
CA LYS A 191 10.14 -17.61 9.34
C LYS A 191 10.81 -16.78 10.42
N HIS A 192 11.58 -15.77 10.04
CA HIS A 192 12.18 -14.84 10.99
C HIS A 192 11.50 -13.48 10.87
N LEU A 193 11.09 -12.90 12.00
CA LEU A 193 10.46 -11.58 12.05
C LEU A 193 11.38 -10.57 12.74
N CYS A 194 11.83 -9.57 12.00
CA CYS A 194 12.51 -8.40 12.54
C CYS A 194 11.46 -7.36 12.97
N ALA A 195 11.55 -6.88 14.21
CA ALA A 195 10.66 -5.85 14.75
C ALA A 195 11.42 -4.89 15.67
N ASP A 196 10.84 -3.71 15.94
CA ASP A 196 11.41 -2.72 16.85
C ASP A 196 11.48 -3.21 18.31
N ALA A 197 12.39 -2.64 19.10
CA ALA A 197 12.52 -2.92 20.54
C ALA A 197 11.22 -2.74 21.33
N GLY A 198 10.28 -1.90 20.86
CA GLY A 198 8.94 -1.78 21.42
C GLY A 198 8.13 -3.08 21.43
N TYR A 199 8.49 -4.07 20.61
CA TYR A 199 7.84 -5.39 20.53
C TYR A 199 8.49 -6.46 21.43
N ARG A 200 9.32 -6.08 22.43
CA ARG A 200 10.00 -7.04 23.32
C ARG A 200 9.12 -7.65 24.41
N GLY A 201 7.93 -7.12 24.65
CA GLY A 201 7.05 -7.61 25.71
C GLY A 201 6.56 -9.03 25.44
N ARG A 202 6.32 -9.82 26.52
CA ARG A 202 5.79 -11.20 26.40
C ARG A 202 4.56 -11.31 25.50
N PRO A 203 3.57 -10.39 25.54
CA PRO A 203 2.41 -10.49 24.65
C PRO A 203 2.77 -10.38 23.17
N ALA A 204 3.70 -9.48 22.82
CA ALA A 204 4.17 -9.33 21.45
C ALA A 204 4.91 -10.59 20.99
N LEU A 205 5.85 -11.10 21.80
CA LEU A 205 6.59 -12.33 21.47
C LEU A 205 5.64 -13.53 21.29
N GLY A 206 4.63 -13.68 22.16
CA GLY A 206 3.63 -14.74 22.03
C GLY A 206 2.82 -14.67 20.73
N ILE A 207 2.50 -13.45 20.25
CA ILE A 207 1.86 -13.27 18.94
C ILE A 207 2.82 -13.70 17.81
N ILE A 208 4.08 -13.24 17.84
CA ILE A 208 5.09 -13.60 16.81
C ILE A 208 5.23 -15.13 16.72
N GLU A 209 5.41 -15.79 17.86
CA GLU A 209 5.58 -17.23 17.95
C GLU A 209 4.30 -17.99 17.56
N GLY A 210 3.13 -17.47 17.94
CA GLY A 210 1.82 -18.03 17.57
C GLY A 210 1.58 -18.04 16.05
N HIS A 211 2.11 -17.05 15.33
CA HIS A 211 2.12 -17.03 13.85
C HIS A 211 3.24 -17.88 13.22
N GLY A 212 4.02 -18.57 14.06
CA GLY A 212 5.09 -19.48 13.65
C GLY A 212 6.40 -18.78 13.26
N TYR A 213 6.62 -17.54 13.71
CA TYR A 213 7.84 -16.78 13.49
C TYR A 213 8.84 -16.95 14.64
N ILE A 214 10.12 -16.82 14.31
CA ILE A 214 11.21 -16.62 15.26
C ILE A 214 11.36 -15.11 15.47
N PRO A 215 11.21 -14.59 16.70
CA PRO A 215 11.34 -13.17 16.96
C PRO A 215 12.80 -12.69 16.91
N HIS A 216 13.06 -11.62 16.16
CA HIS A 216 14.33 -10.88 16.11
C HIS A 216 14.07 -9.44 16.54
N VAL A 217 13.87 -9.24 17.85
CA VAL A 217 13.48 -7.94 18.43
C VAL A 217 14.67 -7.28 19.12
N VAL A 218 15.49 -6.59 18.33
CA VAL A 218 16.75 -6.00 18.78
C VAL A 218 16.64 -4.48 18.84
N ASP A 219 17.41 -3.87 19.74
CA ASP A 219 17.46 -2.42 19.87
C ASP A 219 18.32 -1.84 18.75
N ARG A 220 17.94 -0.67 18.23
CA ARG A 220 18.63 -0.03 17.11
C ARG A 220 20.12 0.18 17.38
N ASN A 221 20.49 0.56 18.61
CA ASN A 221 21.89 0.79 18.98
C ASN A 221 22.66 -0.53 19.03
N LYS A 222 22.05 -1.58 19.59
CA LYS A 222 22.64 -2.92 19.63
C LYS A 222 22.81 -3.51 18.22
N GLU A 223 21.88 -3.27 17.32
CA GLU A 223 21.98 -3.71 15.93
C GLU A 223 23.08 -2.96 15.19
N ALA A 224 23.22 -1.64 15.43
CA ALA A 224 24.32 -0.84 14.89
C ALA A 224 25.69 -1.29 15.43
N ASP A 225 25.80 -1.57 16.73
CA ASP A 225 27.03 -2.11 17.33
C ASP A 225 27.39 -3.48 16.77
N ALA A 226 26.41 -4.37 16.58
CA ALA A 226 26.64 -5.67 15.98
C ALA A 226 27.16 -5.54 14.54
N LYS A 227 26.66 -4.56 13.76
CA LYS A 227 27.17 -4.27 12.40
C LYS A 227 28.55 -3.62 12.41
N ARG A 228 28.86 -2.77 13.40
CA ARG A 228 30.20 -2.20 13.57
C ARG A 228 31.24 -3.29 13.86
N ARG A 229 30.87 -4.29 14.68
CA ARG A 229 31.73 -5.43 15.04
C ARG A 229 31.86 -6.45 13.91
N ASP A 230 30.79 -6.68 13.17
CA ASP A 230 30.77 -7.57 12.00
C ASP A 230 30.15 -6.83 10.79
N PRO A 231 30.98 -6.20 9.94
CA PRO A 231 30.51 -5.49 8.75
C PRO A 231 29.77 -6.38 7.73
N THR A 232 29.97 -7.70 7.77
CA THR A 232 29.29 -8.65 6.88
C THR A 232 27.86 -8.94 7.33
N ARG A 233 27.53 -8.59 8.59
CA ARG A 233 26.20 -8.78 9.16
C ARG A 233 25.17 -7.92 8.43
N ARG A 234 24.21 -8.59 7.80
CA ARG A 234 23.06 -7.92 7.19
C ARG A 234 22.08 -7.47 8.28
N VAL A 235 21.99 -6.17 8.49
CA VAL A 235 20.84 -5.53 9.15
C VAL A 235 19.63 -5.82 8.28
N ARG A 236 18.56 -6.36 8.86
CA ARG A 236 17.37 -6.79 8.09
C ARG A 236 16.16 -5.91 8.34
N ARG A 237 16.14 -5.21 9.47
CA ARG A 237 15.07 -4.30 9.84
C ARG A 237 14.92 -3.11 8.87
N TRP A 238 16.02 -2.51 8.43
CA TRP A 238 16.01 -1.32 7.56
C TRP A 238 15.16 -1.46 6.28
N VAL A 239 14.89 -2.70 5.83
CA VAL A 239 14.10 -2.99 4.63
C VAL A 239 12.68 -2.43 4.72
N VAL A 240 12.02 -2.49 5.90
CA VAL A 240 10.68 -1.88 6.08
C VAL A 240 10.73 -0.36 6.14
N GLU A 241 11.81 0.21 6.68
CA GLU A 241 12.05 1.66 6.70
C GLU A 241 12.22 2.22 5.27
N VAL A 242 12.90 1.46 4.40
CA VAL A 242 13.00 1.80 2.97
C VAL A 242 11.63 1.78 2.31
N PHE A 243 10.80 0.79 2.61
CA PHE A 243 9.45 0.75 2.07
C PHE A 243 8.61 1.96 2.52
N HIS A 244 8.72 2.37 3.79
CA HIS A 244 8.13 3.64 4.25
C HIS A 244 8.65 4.85 3.45
N SER A 245 9.95 4.90 3.15
CA SER A 245 10.54 5.95 2.30
C SER A 245 10.00 5.94 0.86
N TRP A 246 9.72 4.77 0.29
CA TRP A 246 9.04 4.69 -1.02
C TRP A 246 7.60 5.19 -0.96
N LEU A 247 6.85 4.88 0.11
CA LEU A 247 5.51 5.44 0.29
C LEU A 247 5.51 6.97 0.37
N ASN A 248 6.57 7.57 0.92
CA ASN A 248 6.74 9.02 0.99
C ASN A 248 6.86 9.68 -0.40
N ARG A 249 7.20 8.91 -1.46
CA ARG A 249 7.20 9.41 -2.85
C ARG A 249 5.79 9.58 -3.42
N PHE A 250 4.77 9.01 -2.79
CA PHE A 250 3.38 9.26 -3.11
C PHE A 250 2.88 10.37 -2.21
N ARG A 251 2.97 11.63 -2.69
CA ARG A 251 2.75 12.83 -1.87
C ARG A 251 1.41 12.83 -1.13
N LYS A 252 0.39 12.21 -1.73
CA LYS A 252 -0.95 12.05 -1.13
C LYS A 252 -0.96 11.23 0.16
N LEU A 253 0.06 10.40 0.40
CA LEU A 253 0.17 9.51 1.56
C LEU A 253 1.01 10.09 2.71
N LEU A 254 1.74 11.20 2.50
CA LEU A 254 2.57 11.84 3.53
C LEU A 254 1.73 12.36 4.70
N VAL A 255 0.63 13.01 4.37
CA VAL A 255 -0.36 13.52 5.31
C VAL A 255 -1.71 12.97 4.88
N ARG A 256 -2.41 12.31 5.79
CA ARG A 256 -3.74 11.77 5.54
C ARG A 256 -4.78 12.89 5.54
N TYR A 257 -5.05 13.43 4.35
CA TYR A 257 -6.18 14.33 4.13
C TYR A 257 -7.49 13.59 3.81
N GLU A 258 -7.42 12.29 3.51
CA GLU A 258 -8.61 11.48 3.28
C GLU A 258 -9.40 11.31 4.57
N LYS A 259 -10.67 11.74 4.53
CA LYS A 259 -11.60 11.69 5.66
C LYS A 259 -11.91 10.25 6.07
N LEU A 260 -12.24 9.43 5.06
CA LEU A 260 -12.60 8.03 5.23
C LEU A 260 -11.34 7.15 5.30
N GLU A 261 -11.35 6.18 6.22
CA GLU A 261 -10.26 5.21 6.36
C GLU A 261 -10.11 4.35 5.10
N ARG A 262 -11.21 3.80 4.62
CA ARG A 262 -11.23 2.93 3.43
C ARG A 262 -10.63 3.59 2.18
N SER A 263 -10.88 4.89 2.00
CA SER A 263 -10.28 5.68 0.92
C SER A 263 -8.77 5.83 1.09
N PHE A 264 -8.30 6.04 2.32
CA PHE A 264 -6.86 6.11 2.60
C PHE A 264 -6.19 4.74 2.40
N VAL A 265 -6.81 3.66 2.88
CA VAL A 265 -6.32 2.28 2.70
C VAL A 265 -6.24 1.93 1.21
N ALA A 266 -7.27 2.26 0.42
CA ALA A 266 -7.26 2.07 -1.03
C ALA A 266 -6.07 2.77 -1.72
N LEU A 267 -5.78 4.03 -1.37
CA LEU A 267 -4.61 4.73 -1.91
C LEU A 267 -3.29 4.06 -1.50
N ASN A 268 -3.21 3.50 -0.29
CA ASN A 268 -2.05 2.73 0.14
C ASN A 268 -1.94 1.39 -0.62
N HIS A 269 -3.05 0.71 -0.91
CA HIS A 269 -3.04 -0.51 -1.73
C HIS A 269 -2.53 -0.25 -3.15
N ILE A 270 -2.94 0.86 -3.78
CA ILE A 270 -2.40 1.27 -5.08
C ILE A 270 -0.88 1.48 -4.99
N ALA A 271 -0.40 2.20 -3.98
CA ALA A 271 1.04 2.43 -3.79
C ALA A 271 1.81 1.13 -3.53
N ALA A 272 1.26 0.22 -2.72
CA ALA A 272 1.85 -1.09 -2.44
C ALA A 272 1.95 -1.95 -3.71
N ALA A 273 0.89 -1.97 -4.54
CA ALA A 273 0.89 -2.65 -5.83
C ALA A 273 1.97 -2.10 -6.77
N ILE A 274 2.05 -0.77 -6.91
CA ILE A 274 3.06 -0.11 -7.75
C ILE A 274 4.47 -0.49 -7.31
N ILE A 275 4.74 -0.49 -6.00
CA ILE A 275 6.04 -0.88 -5.48
C ILE A 275 6.32 -2.36 -5.76
N ALA A 276 5.32 -3.24 -5.61
CA ALA A 276 5.47 -4.66 -5.93
C ALA A 276 5.81 -4.90 -7.41
N PHE A 277 5.10 -4.24 -8.33
CA PHE A 277 5.43 -4.32 -9.76
C PHE A 277 6.83 -3.78 -10.08
N ARG A 278 7.26 -2.69 -9.42
CA ARG A 278 8.62 -2.13 -9.58
C ARG A 278 9.73 -3.04 -9.07
N LYS A 279 9.41 -4.02 -8.22
CA LYS A 279 10.37 -5.01 -7.70
C LYS A 279 10.61 -6.15 -8.68
N VAL A 280 9.79 -6.30 -9.71
CA VAL A 280 10.00 -7.21 -10.82
C VAL A 280 10.94 -6.53 -11.84
N LYS A 281 12.03 -7.20 -12.21
CA LYS A 281 12.92 -6.67 -13.27
C LYS A 281 12.21 -6.79 -14.62
N LEU A 282 11.78 -5.65 -15.17
CA LEU A 282 11.10 -5.59 -16.46
C LEU A 282 11.97 -4.85 -17.48
N ALA A 283 11.92 -5.28 -18.73
CA ALA A 283 12.69 -4.69 -19.84
C ALA A 283 12.28 -3.21 -20.09
N THR A 284 11.04 -2.87 -19.76
CA THR A 284 10.54 -1.49 -19.74
C THR A 284 10.23 -1.14 -18.29
N ASN A 285 10.79 -0.06 -17.77
CA ASN A 285 10.42 0.44 -16.45
C ASN A 285 9.03 1.07 -16.56
N ILE A 286 8.05 0.36 -16.03
CA ILE A 286 6.62 0.57 -16.32
C ILE A 286 6.05 1.81 -15.61
N ILE A 287 6.70 2.25 -14.53
CA ILE A 287 6.20 3.29 -13.63
C ILE A 287 7.40 4.11 -13.17
N TYR A 288 7.86 5.10 -13.94
CA TYR A 288 8.95 5.97 -13.53
C TYR A 288 8.52 7.02 -12.51
N GLY A 289 9.52 7.61 -11.85
CA GLY A 289 9.45 8.34 -10.59
C GLY A 289 10.28 7.61 -9.55
#